data_AF-A0A528TIF9-F1
#
_entry.id   AF-A0A528TIF9-F1
#
_cell.length_a   1.000
_cell.length_b   1.000
_cell.length_c   1.000
_cell.angle_alpha   90.00
_cell.angle_beta   90.00
_cell.angle_gamma   90.00
#
_symmetry.space_group_name_H-M   'P 1'
#
loop_
_entity.id
_entity.type
_entity.pdbx_description
1 polymer ?
#
loop_
_entity_poly.entity_id
_entity_poly.type
_entity_poly.pdbx_seq_one_letter_code
_entity_poly.pdbx_strand_id
1 'polypeptide(L)' 'MIRAVLLDLAGVVYDGDTPIAGAVAAVERLRKAGLPLRFVSNTTRSPRHK' A
#
# COMPACT_ATOMS: atom_id res chain seq x y z
N MET A 1 -4.61 16.53 -11.41
CA MET A 1 -3.71 15.41 -11.80
C MET A 1 -3.14 14.80 -10.52
N ILE A 2 -3.13 13.46 -10.39
CA ILE A 2 -2.63 12.76 -9.20
C ILE A 2 -1.10 12.74 -9.23
N ARG A 3 -0.44 13.05 -8.12
CA ARG A 3 1.04 13.15 -8.02
C ARG A 3 1.69 11.97 -7.31
N ALA A 4 0.97 11.30 -6.41
CA ALA A 4 1.45 10.17 -5.64
C ALA A 4 0.25 9.43 -5.01
N VAL A 5 0.49 8.24 -4.47
CA VAL A 5 -0.50 7.46 -3.72
C VAL A 5 0.06 7.07 -2.36
N LEU A 6 -0.74 7.31 -1.32
CA LEU A 6 -0.54 6.74 0.01
C LEU A 6 -1.60 5.67 0.21
N LEU A 7 -1.19 4.42 0.44
CA LEU A 7 -2.10 3.32 0.69
C LEU A 7 -2.08 2.98 2.18
N ASP A 8 -3.27 2.80 2.74
CA ASP A 8 -3.42 2.09 4.01
C ASP A 8 -3.07 0.61 3.82
N LEU A 9 -2.85 -0.07 4.95
CA LEU A 9 -2.50 -1.48 5.01
C LEU A 9 -3.68 -2.33 5.48
N ALA A 10 -4.17 -2.11 6.70
CA ALA A 10 -5.27 -2.90 7.27
C ALA A 10 -6.60 -2.55 6.60
N GLY A 11 -7.35 -3.55 6.13
CA GLY A 11 -8.61 -3.36 5.40
C GLY A 11 -8.44 -2.83 3.98
N VAL A 12 -7.21 -2.59 3.51
CA VAL A 12 -6.92 -2.11 2.13
C VAL A 12 -6.01 -3.07 1.38
N VAL A 13 -4.88 -3.45 1.98
CA VAL A 13 -3.92 -4.41 1.39
C VAL A 13 -4.09 -5.79 2.00
N TYR A 14 -4.40 -5.88 3.29
CA TYR A 14 -4.65 -7.13 4.00
C TYR A 14 -5.80 -7.00 4.99
N ASP A 15 -6.44 -8.13 5.29
CA ASP A 15 -7.36 -8.33 6.40
C ASP A 15 -6.76 -9.39 7.35
N GLY A 16 -6.37 -8.96 8.56
CA GLY A 16 -5.52 -9.75 9.45
C GLY A 16 -4.21 -10.17 8.76
N ASP A 17 -4.03 -11.48 8.60
CA ASP A 17 -2.87 -12.08 7.91
C ASP A 17 -3.15 -12.44 6.45
N THR A 18 -4.34 -12.11 5.93
CA THR A 18 -4.77 -12.49 4.59
C THR A 18 -4.70 -11.31 3.63
N PRO A 19 -4.00 -11.40 2.48
CA PRO A 19 -4.04 -10.36 1.46
C PRO A 19 -5.46 -10.16 0.91
N ILE A 20 -5.86 -8.91 0.74
CA ILE A 20 -7.13 -8.58 0.09
C ILE A 20 -7.05 -8.92 -1.40
N ALA A 21 -8.10 -9.57 -1.92
CA ALA A 21 -8.17 -9.96 -3.32
C ALA A 21 -7.98 -8.74 -4.24
N GLY A 22 -7.05 -8.86 -5.20
CA GLY A 22 -6.73 -7.78 -6.14
C GLY A 22 -5.81 -6.68 -5.60
N ALA A 23 -5.49 -6.65 -4.29
CA ALA A 23 -4.61 -5.63 -3.72
C ALA A 23 -3.20 -5.65 -4.37
N VAL A 24 -2.65 -6.84 -4.59
CA VAL A 24 -1.35 -7.03 -5.27
C VAL A 24 -1.39 -6.47 -6.68
N ALA A 25 -2.40 -6.86 -7.47
CA ALA A 25 -2.57 -6.39 -8.84
C ALA A 25 -2.76 -4.86 -8.92
N ALA A 26 -3.48 -4.28 -7.97
CA ALA A 26 -3.66 -2.83 -7.87
C ALA A 26 -2.34 -2.10 -7.59
N VAL A 27 -1.55 -2.60 -6.62
CA VAL A 27 -0.21 -2.05 -6.31
C VAL A 27 0.72 -2.13 -7.52
N GLU A 28 0.73 -3.26 -8.23
CA GLU A 28 1.52 -3.39 -9.46
C GLU A 28 1.10 -2.38 -10.53
N ARG A 29 -0.21 -2.19 -10.71
CA ARG A 29 -0.73 -1.25 -11.70
C ARG A 29 -0.34 0.19 -11.37
N LEU A 30 -0.36 0.58 -10.10
CA LEU A 30 0.08 1.90 -9.64
C LEU A 30 1.59 2.11 -9.85
N ARG A 31 2.40 1.08 -9.57
CA ARG A 31 3.85 1.11 -9.85
C ARG A 31 4.14 1.23 -11.35
N LYS A 32 3.46 0.44 -12.18
CA LYS A 32 3.57 0.48 -13.65
C LYS A 32 3.16 1.84 -14.23
N ALA A 33 2.22 2.54 -13.59
CA ALA A 33 1.83 3.89 -13.95
C ALA A 33 2.87 4.97 -13.57
N GLY A 34 4.00 4.60 -12.95
CA GLY A 34 5.05 5.54 -12.56
C GLY A 34 4.67 6.45 -11.38
N LEU A 35 3.60 6.12 -10.65
CA LEU A 35 3.17 6.91 -9.49
C LEU A 35 4.05 6.58 -8.27
N PRO A 36 4.64 7.60 -7.62
CA PRO A 36 5.26 7.41 -6.31
C PRO A 36 4.25 6.83 -5.33
N LEU A 37 4.60 5.68 -4.73
CA LEU A 37 3.72 4.91 -3.86
C LEU A 37 4.38 4.71 -2.50
N ARG A 38 3.65 4.99 -1.41
CA ARG A 38 4.04 4.63 -0.04
C ARG A 38 2.88 3.99 0.71
N PHE A 39 3.22 3.16 1.69
CA PHE A 39 2.26 2.60 2.63
C PHE A 39 2.29 3.42 3.92
N VAL A 40 1.11 3.75 4.45
CA VAL A 40 0.93 4.49 5.69
C VAL A 40 -0.11 3.74 6.51
N SER A 41 0.22 3.36 7.73
CA SER A 41 -0.68 2.62 8.61
C SER A 41 -0.72 3.31 9.95
N ASN A 42 -1.89 3.33 10.58
CA ASN A 42 -2.08 3.86 11.94
C ASN A 42 -1.64 2.88 13.04
N THR A 43 -1.09 1.73 12.66
CA THR A 43 -0.52 0.77 13.62
C THR A 43 0.89 1.17 14.02
N THR A 44 1.19 1.12 15.32
CA THR A 44 2.54 1.34 15.86
C THR A 44 3.44 0.15 15.49
N ARG A 45 4.03 0.18 14.30
CA ARG A 45 5.17 -0.66 13.95
C ARG A 45 6.37 0.27 13.78
N SER A 46 7.51 -0.08 14.37
CA SER A 46 8.76 0.67 14.18
C SER A 46 9.01 0.83 12.67
N PRO A 47 9.35 2.02 12.17
CA PRO A 47 9.69 2.22 10.77
C PRO A 47 10.79 1.21 10.39
N ARG A 48 10.69 0.61 9.20
CA ARG A 48 11.82 -0.13 8.65
C ARG A 48 12.96 0.88 8.47
N HIS A 49 14.02 0.71 9.26
CA HIS A 49 15.28 1.43 9.06
C HIS A 49 15.74 1.17 7.61
N LYS A 50 16.20 2.23 6.95
CA LYS A 50 16.72 2.17 5.58
C LYS A 50 17.99 1.33 5.53
#